data_AF-A0A7W7I046-F1
#
_entry.id   AF-A0A7W7I046-F1
#
_cell.length_a   1.000
_cell.length_b   1.000
_cell.length_c   1.000
_cell.angle_alpha   90.00
_cell.angle_beta   90.00
_cell.angle_gamma   90.00
#
_symmetry.space_group_name_H-M   'P 1'
#
loop_
_entity.id
_entity.type
_entity.pdbx_description
1 polymer ?
#
loop_
_entity_poly.entity_id
_entity_poly.type
_entity_poly.pdbx_seq_one_letter_code
_entity_poly.pdbx_strand_id
1 'polypeptide(L)'
;MMEVSYAPTPDVDLSVYVLAAVDEHLATFQRIRELLRAGCTIDAGERRALAVDSVAVAARYAATMGKALDPAADRYAEPAAGQLRRVESAGAA
;
A
#
# COMPACT_ATOMS: atom_id res chain seq x y z
N MET A 1 -38.68 -15.77 -9.18
CA MET A 1 -38.11 -14.54 -9.76
C MET A 1 -37.01 -14.09 -8.82
N MET A 2 -35.74 -14.38 -9.15
CA MET A 2 -34.60 -14.02 -8.31
C MET A 2 -34.13 -12.62 -8.72
N GLU A 3 -34.23 -11.66 -7.80
CA GLU A 3 -33.62 -10.34 -8.00
C GLU A 3 -32.09 -10.50 -7.94
N VAL A 4 -31.46 -10.33 -9.10
CA VAL A 4 -30.01 -10.16 -9.19
C VAL A 4 -29.73 -8.72 -8.77
N SER A 5 -29.40 -8.52 -7.49
CA SER A 5 -28.89 -7.26 -6.99
C SER A 5 -27.48 -7.03 -7.57
N TYR A 6 -27.39 -6.18 -8.59
CA TYR A 6 -26.12 -5.77 -9.18
C TYR A 6 -25.48 -4.75 -8.23
N ALA A 7 -24.40 -5.16 -7.55
CA ALA A 7 -23.58 -4.23 -6.78
C ALA A 7 -23.10 -3.09 -7.72
N PRO A 8 -23.03 -1.83 -7.26
CA PRO A 8 -22.61 -0.73 -8.10
C PRO A 8 -21.22 -1.03 -8.68
N THR A 9 -21.14 -1.14 -10.00
CA THR A 9 -19.86 -1.20 -10.70
C THR A 9 -19.08 0.06 -10.35
N PRO A 10 -17.80 -0.05 -9.92
CA PRO A 10 -16.99 1.12 -9.71
C PRO A 10 -16.98 1.95 -11.00
N ASP A 11 -17.21 3.26 -10.88
CA ASP A 11 -17.36 4.24 -11.96
C ASP A 11 -16.05 4.46 -12.77
N VAL A 12 -15.04 3.63 -12.54
CA VAL A 12 -13.72 3.65 -13.15
C VAL A 12 -13.44 2.26 -13.73
N ASP A 13 -12.98 2.22 -14.98
CA ASP A 13 -12.51 1.00 -15.65
C ASP A 13 -11.53 0.24 -14.72
N LEU A 14 -11.78 -1.05 -14.50
CA LEU A 14 -10.97 -1.91 -13.64
C LEU A 14 -9.48 -1.84 -14.02
N SER A 15 -9.17 -1.74 -15.31
CA SER A 15 -7.80 -1.60 -15.80
C SER A 15 -7.15 -0.31 -15.33
N VAL A 16 -7.88 0.82 -15.34
CA VAL A 16 -7.40 2.12 -14.85
C VAL A 16 -7.17 2.08 -13.35
N TYR A 17 -8.09 1.47 -12.59
CA TYR A 17 -7.95 1.31 -11.15
C TYR A 17 -6.73 0.45 -10.78
N VAL A 18 -6.53 -0.68 -11.46
CA VAL A 18 -5.40 -1.58 -11.23
C VAL A 18 -4.07 -0.89 -11.56
N LEU A 19 -3.99 -0.18 -12.70
CA LEU A 19 -2.79 0.56 -13.09
C LEU A 19 -2.43 1.64 -12.05
N ALA A 20 -3.41 2.42 -11.59
CA ALA A 20 -3.18 3.43 -10.56
C ALA A 20 -2.64 2.83 -9.25
N ALA A 21 -3.17 1.68 -8.82
CA ALA A 21 -2.70 0.99 -7.62
C ALA A 21 -1.29 0.37 -7.79
N VAL A 22 -0.95 -0.10 -8.99
CA VAL A 22 0.43 -0.52 -9.33
C VAL A 22 1.39 0.66 -9.26
N ASP A 23 1.02 1.80 -9.85
CA ASP A 23 1.84 3.01 -9.84
C ASP A 23 2.10 3.52 -8.42
N GLU A 24 1.08 3.56 -7.56
CA GLU A 24 1.22 3.92 -6.14
C GLU A 24 2.18 2.96 -5.40
N HIS A 25 2.04 1.66 -5.65
CA HIS A 25 2.90 0.64 -5.05
C HIS A 25 4.36 0.81 -5.48
N LEU A 26 4.60 0.99 -6.79
CA LEU A 26 5.94 1.21 -7.33
C LEU A 26 6.58 2.49 -6.79
N ALA A 27 5.84 3.60 -6.75
CA ALA A 27 6.33 4.86 -6.19
C ALA A 27 6.73 4.71 -4.72
N THR A 28 5.94 3.97 -3.93
CA THR A 28 6.24 3.73 -2.51
C THR A 28 7.49 2.88 -2.33
N PHE A 29 7.65 1.81 -3.12
CA PHE A 29 8.85 0.96 -3.07
C PHE A 29 10.10 1.68 -3.55
N GLN A 30 9.99 2.57 -4.54
CA GLN A 30 11.08 3.43 -4.98
C GLN A 30 11.56 4.34 -3.84
N ARG A 31 10.63 4.97 -3.12
CA ARG A 31 10.94 5.79 -1.94
C ARG A 31 11.66 5.00 -0.85
N ILE A 32 11.18 3.79 -0.52
CA ILE A 32 11.85 2.92 0.47
C ILE A 32 13.26 2.56 -0.01
N ARG A 33 13.44 2.24 -1.29
CA ARG A 33 14.76 1.93 -1.87
C ARG A 33 15.71 3.12 -1.81
N GLU A 34 15.22 4.33 -2.04
CA GLU A 34 16.01 5.56 -1.90
C GLU A 34 16.48 5.76 -0.45
N LEU A 35 15.60 5.54 0.52
CA LEU A 35 15.93 5.65 1.95
C LEU A 35 16.94 4.58 2.39
N LEU A 36 16.91 3.39 1.77
CA LEU A 36 17.83 2.29 2.03
C LEU A 36 19.11 2.36 1.17
N ARG A 37 19.26 3.36 0.30
CA ARG A 37 20.38 3.45 -0.64
C ARG A 37 21.70 3.56 0.11
N ALA A 38 22.73 2.90 -0.41
CA ALA A 38 24.09 3.03 0.10
C ALA A 38 24.52 4.51 0.07
N GLY A 39 24.97 5.03 1.22
CA GLY A 39 25.32 6.44 1.41
C GLY A 39 24.36 7.22 2.31
N CYS A 40 23.17 6.69 2.60
CA CYS A 40 22.29 7.24 3.64
C CYS A 40 22.72 6.72 5.02
N THR A 41 23.02 7.63 5.95
CA THR A 41 23.22 7.30 7.37
C THR A 41 21.86 7.15 8.03
N ILE A 42 21.27 5.96 7.90
CA ILE A 42 20.10 5.53 8.67
C ILE A 42 20.56 4.60 9.78
N ASP A 43 19.99 4.77 10.98
CA ASP A 43 20.32 3.90 12.10
C ASP A 43 19.68 2.50 11.96
N ALA A 44 20.05 1.57 12.85
CA ALA A 44 19.55 0.20 12.81
C ALA A 44 18.03 0.11 13.11
N GLY A 45 17.50 1.01 13.93
CA GLY A 45 16.08 1.12 14.24
C GLY A 45 15.26 1.63 13.06
N GLU A 46 15.73 2.67 12.38
CA GLU A 46 15.15 3.22 11.16
C GLU A 46 15.17 2.19 10.02
N ARG A 47 16.27 1.46 9.86
CA ARG A 47 16.36 0.38 8.88
C ARG A 47 15.33 -0.71 9.15
N ARG A 48 15.14 -1.07 10.43
CA ARG A 48 14.10 -2.04 10.84
C ARG A 48 12.70 -1.49 10.57
N ALA A 49 12.45 -0.22 10.86
CA ALA A 49 11.16 0.42 10.58
C ALA A 49 10.85 0.39 9.07
N LEU A 50 11.80 0.77 8.22
CA LEU A 50 11.65 0.72 6.76
C LEU A 50 11.41 -0.71 6.23
N ALA A 51 12.05 -1.71 6.82
CA ALA A 51 11.79 -3.11 6.48
C ALA A 51 10.35 -3.51 6.84
N VAL A 52 9.86 -3.14 8.02
CA VAL A 52 8.46 -3.38 8.43
C VAL A 52 7.48 -2.63 7.52
N ASP A 53 7.77 -1.37 7.20
CA ASP A 53 6.96 -0.55 6.31
C ASP A 53 6.87 -1.18 4.91
N SER A 54 7.96 -1.72 4.38
CA SER A 54 7.94 -2.41 3.08
C SER A 54 7.00 -3.62 3.06
N VAL A 55 6.92 -4.38 4.16
CA VAL A 55 6.02 -5.52 4.30
C VAL A 55 4.57 -5.03 4.40
N ALA A 56 4.31 -3.97 5.17
CA ALA A 56 2.98 -3.38 5.30
C ALA A 56 2.46 -2.82 3.96
N VAL A 57 3.31 -2.15 3.18
CA VAL A 57 2.98 -1.64 1.84
C VAL A 57 2.65 -2.78 0.88
N ALA A 58 3.42 -3.88 0.90
CA ALA A 58 3.12 -5.06 0.10
C ALA A 58 1.77 -5.70 0.48
N ALA A 59 1.48 -5.81 1.78
CA ALA A 59 0.20 -6.33 2.26
C ALA A 59 -0.97 -5.44 1.82
N ARG A 60 -0.83 -4.10 1.90
CA ARG A 60 -1.85 -3.15 1.45
C ARG A 60 -2.12 -3.25 -0.05
N TYR A 61 -1.06 -3.39 -0.87
CA TYR A 61 -1.21 -3.60 -2.31
C TYR A 61 -1.94 -4.91 -2.61
N ALA A 62 -1.55 -6.02 -1.96
CA ALA A 62 -2.22 -7.31 -2.14
C ALA A 62 -3.71 -7.25 -1.76
N ALA A 63 -4.05 -6.57 -0.66
CA ALA A 63 -5.44 -6.36 -0.26
C ALA A 63 -6.20 -5.51 -1.30
N THR A 64 -5.57 -4.44 -1.82
CA THR A 64 -6.17 -3.57 -2.85
C THR A 64 -6.46 -4.34 -4.14
N MET A 65 -5.54 -5.20 -4.57
CA MET A 65 -5.73 -6.08 -5.73
C MET A 65 -6.80 -7.14 -5.47
N GLY A 66 -6.84 -7.71 -4.26
CA GLY A 66 -7.90 -8.64 -3.84
C GLY A 66 -9.28 -8.01 -3.96
N LYS A 67 -9.44 -6.76 -3.51
CA LYS A 67 -10.70 -5.99 -3.65
C LYS A 67 -11.06 -5.71 -5.10
N ALA A 68 -10.07 -5.44 -5.95
CA ALA A 68 -10.29 -5.20 -7.37
C ALA A 68 -10.86 -6.43 -8.08
N LEU A 69 -10.42 -7.62 -7.67
CA LEU A 69 -10.81 -8.91 -8.25
C LEU A 69 -12.11 -9.46 -7.64
N ASP A 70 -12.34 -9.23 -6.35
CA ASP A 70 -13.55 -9.63 -5.64
C ASP A 70 -14.00 -8.52 -4.67
N PRO A 71 -14.89 -7.62 -5.10
CA PRO A 71 -15.46 -6.59 -4.24
C PRO A 71 -16.25 -7.18 -3.04
N ALA A 72 -16.71 -8.43 -3.12
CA ALA A 72 -17.42 -9.09 -2.04
C ALA A 72 -16.48 -9.67 -0.96
N ALA A 73 -15.19 -9.81 -1.24
CA ALA A 73 -14.17 -10.21 -0.27
C ALA A 73 -13.93 -9.15 0.82
N ASP A 74 -14.37 -7.91 0.60
CA ASP A 74 -14.26 -6.79 1.57
C ASP A 74 -15.02 -7.05 2.88
N ARG A 75 -16.02 -7.94 2.87
CA ARG A 75 -16.78 -8.33 4.07
C ARG A 75 -15.97 -9.15 5.08
N TYR A 76 -14.76 -9.57 4.71
CA TYR A 76 -13.89 -10.42 5.51
C TYR A 76 -12.50 -9.81 5.80
N ALA A 77 -12.23 -8.58 5.33
CA ALA A 77 -10.94 -7.93 5.50
C ALA A 77 -10.93 -7.06 6.78
N GLU A 78 -10.28 -7.54 7.85
CA GLU A 78 -9.98 -6.69 9.01
C GLU A 78 -8.99 -5.57 8.63
N PRO A 79 -9.14 -4.35 9.17
CA PRO A 79 -8.29 -3.24 8.82
C PRO A 79 -6.91 -3.40 9.49
N ALA A 80 -5.87 -3.58 8.67
CA ALA A 80 -4.49 -3.41 9.11
C ALA A 80 -4.22 -1.92 9.36
N ALA A 81 -4.36 -1.50 10.62
CA ALA A 81 -4.01 -0.16 11.06
C ALA A 81 -2.48 0.04 10.96
N GLY A 82 -2.07 1.01 10.15
CA GLY A 82 -0.65 1.37 10.01
C GLY A 82 -0.45 2.52 9.03
N GLN A 83 -0.87 3.73 9.41
CA GLN A 83 -0.41 4.94 8.73
C GLN A 83 1.11 5.03 8.87
N LEU A 84 1.82 5.01 7.74
CA LEU A 84 3.27 5.22 7.67
C LEU A 84 3.62 6.48 8.48
N ARG A 85 4.36 6.30 9.58
CA ARG A 85 4.78 7.43 10.41
C ARG A 85 5.79 8.26 9.62
N ARG A 86 5.50 9.55 9.44
CA ARG A 86 6.43 10.53 8.91
C ARG A 86 7.68 10.53 9.80
N VAL A 87 8.81 10.05 9.27
CA VAL A 87 10.12 10.24 9.92
C VAL A 87 10.51 11.68 9.65
N GLU A 88 10.38 12.54 10.67
CA GLU A 88 10.99 13.86 10.64
C GLU A 88 12.48 13.68 10.88
N SER A 89 13.28 13.93 9.85
CA SER A 89 14.73 14.00 9.95
C SER A 89 15.09 15.16 10.87
N ALA A 90 15.53 14.84 12.09
CA ALA A 90 16.14 15.82 12.97
C ALA A 90 17.44 16.32 12.32
N GLY A 91 17.41 17.56 11.86
CA GLY A 91 18.60 18.27 11.39
C GLY A 91 19.58 18.41 12.55
N ALA A 92 20.77 17.82 12.38
CA ALA A 92 21.92 18.09 13.21
C ALA A 92 22.54 19.43 12.80
N ALA A 93 22.51 20.40 13.71
CA ALA A 93 23.41 21.56 13.75
C ALA A 93 23.66 21.92 15.21
#